data_AF-A0A388QPL3-F1
#
_entry.id   AF-A0A388QPL3-F1
#
_cell.length_a   1.000
_cell.length_b   1.000
_cell.length_c   1.000
_cell.angle_alpha   90.00
_cell.angle_beta   90.00
_cell.angle_gamma   90.00
#
_symmetry.space_group_name_H-M   'P 1'
#
loop_
_entity.id
_entity.type
_entity.pdbx_description
1 polymer ?
#
loop_
_entity_poly.entity_id
_entity_poly.type
_entity_poly.pdbx_seq_one_letter_code
_entity_poly.pdbx_strand_id
1 'polypeptide(L)' 'MPVFLHDTMSREVRPLLLKPGRSTFGMYCCGPTVYGPAHIGNFRTFLLQDVLRRTLEVDGLKVKHGPQPHRRR' A
#
# COMPACT_ATOMS: atom_id res chain seq x y z
N MET A 1 4.62 0.69 -16.57
CA MET A 1 3.75 1.89 -16.71
C MET A 1 3.79 2.66 -15.40
N PRO A 2 4.08 3.97 -15.41
CA PRO A 2 4.16 4.73 -14.16
C PRO A 2 2.80 4.80 -13.47
N VAL A 3 2.73 4.34 -12.21
CA VAL A 3 1.55 4.45 -11.37
C VAL A 3 1.56 5.82 -10.69
N PHE A 4 0.47 6.57 -10.84
CA PHE A 4 0.27 7.86 -10.18
C PHE A 4 -0.73 7.73 -9.03
N LEU A 5 -0.46 8.39 -7.91
CA LEU A 5 -1.32 8.37 -6.73
C LEU A 5 -1.49 9.77 -6.17
N HIS A 6 -2.67 10.04 -5.63
CA HIS A 6 -2.95 11.31 -4.98
C HIS A 6 -2.30 11.36 -3.59
N ASP A 7 -1.35 12.26 -3.41
CA ASP A 7 -0.70 12.53 -2.13
C ASP A 7 -1.57 13.50 -1.33
N THR A 8 -2.23 13.00 -0.29
CA THR A 8 -3.13 13.80 0.57
C THR A 8 -2.40 14.93 1.29
N MET A 9 -1.09 14.82 1.53
CA MET A 9 -0.31 15.85 2.24
C MET A 9 -0.08 17.08 1.37
N SER A 10 0.25 16.88 0.10
CA SER A 10 0.47 17.96 -0.87
C SER A 10 -0.78 18.31 -1.69
N ARG A 11 -1.80 17.43 -1.70
CA ARG A 11 -3.00 17.48 -2.54
C ARG A 11 -2.69 17.44 -4.04
N GLU A 12 -1.62 16.75 -4.41
CA GLU A 12 -1.16 16.61 -5.79
C GLU A 12 -1.13 15.14 -6.21
N VAL A 13 -1.29 14.90 -7.50
CA VAL A 13 -1.08 13.58 -8.10
C VAL A 13 0.41 13.41 -8.40
N ARG A 14 1.04 12.41 -7.79
CA ARG A 14 2.48 12.17 -7.90
C ARG A 14 2.79 10.74 -8.35
N PRO A 15 3.87 10.52 -9.11
CA PRO A 15 4.28 9.17 -9.48
C PRO A 15 4.80 8.42 -8.26
N LEU A 16 4.47 7.12 -8.17
CA LEU A 16 5.07 6.23 -7.20
C LEU A 16 6.47 5.85 -7.67
N LEU A 17 7.48 6.40 -6.98
CA LEU A 17 8.89 6.12 -7.25
C LEU A 17 9.50 5.30 -6.12
N LEU A 18 10.43 4.41 -6.47
CA LEU A 18 11.28 3.77 -5.47
C LEU A 18 12.12 4.81 -4.75
N LYS A 19 12.26 4.65 -3.43
CA LYS A 19 13.20 5.47 -2.67
C LYS A 19 14.63 5.22 -3.20
N PRO A 20 15.45 6.26 -3.39
CA PRO A 20 16.84 6.11 -3.79
C PRO A 20 17.58 5.10 -2.89
N GLY A 21 18.31 4.17 -3.50
CA GLY A 21 19.05 3.13 -2.78
C GLY A 21 18.22 1.95 -2.26
N ARG A 22 16.92 1.85 -2.62
CA ARG A 22 16.10 0.66 -2.31
C ARG A 22 15.71 -0.14 -3.54
N SER A 23 15.78 -1.45 -3.41
CA SER A 23 15.35 -2.44 -4.42
C SER A 23 13.90 -2.91 -4.23
N THR A 24 13.23 -2.48 -3.15
CA THR A 24 11.89 -2.90 -2.78
C THR A 24 11.01 -1.71 -2.46
N PHE A 25 9.78 -1.73 -2.97
CA PHE A 25 8.75 -0.74 -2.68
C PHE A 25 8.06 -1.09 -1.36
N GLY A 26 8.22 -0.23 -0.35
CA GLY A 26 7.58 -0.44 0.96
C GLY A 26 6.18 0.18 0.99
N MET A 27 5.17 -0.63 1.26
CA MET A 27 3.78 -0.18 1.41
C MET A 27 3.28 -0.49 2.83
N TYR A 28 2.61 0.48 3.45
CA TYR A 28 1.97 0.34 4.74
C TYR A 28 0.50 0.72 4.64
N CYS A 29 -0.37 -0.15 5.15
CA CYS A 29 -1.81 0.10 5.28
C CYS A 29 -2.26 -0.19 6.71
N CYS A 30 -3.14 0.67 7.24
CA CYS A 30 -3.77 0.43 8.53
C CYS A 30 -4.69 -0.80 8.44
N GLY A 31 -4.58 -1.71 9.41
CA GLY A 31 -5.46 -2.87 9.53
C GLY A 31 -6.81 -2.53 10.17
N PRO A 32 -7.78 -3.46 10.14
CA PRO A 32 -9.04 -3.28 10.84
C PRO A 32 -8.83 -3.40 12.35
N THR A 33 -9.63 -2.69 13.14
CA THR A 33 -9.74 -2.95 14.57
C THR A 33 -10.47 -4.27 14.79
N VAL A 34 -9.87 -5.21 15.53
CA VAL A 34 -10.36 -6.59 15.70
C VAL A 34 -11.50 -6.75 16.72
N TYR A 35 -12.14 -5.66 17.14
CA TYR A 35 -13.24 -5.69 18.13
C TYR A 35 -14.57 -6.20 17.56
N GLY A 36 -14.66 -6.44 16.26
CA GLY A 36 -15.87 -6.91 15.61
C GLY A 36 -15.62 -7.49 14.21
N PRO A 37 -16.65 -8.09 13.60
CA PRO A 37 -16.54 -8.66 12.27
C PRO A 37 -16.23 -7.58 11.22
N ALA A 38 -15.42 -7.93 10.23
CA ALA A 38 -15.13 -7.03 9.12
C ALA A 38 -16.40 -6.79 8.29
N HIS A 39 -16.72 -5.52 8.02
CA HIS A 39 -17.85 -5.13 7.17
C HIS A 39 -17.38 -4.73 5.76
N ILE A 40 -18.32 -4.59 4.82
CA ILE A 40 -18.07 -4.26 3.41
C ILE A 40 -17.17 -3.03 3.20
N GLY A 41 -17.31 -2.01 4.05
CA GLY A 41 -16.42 -0.84 4.05
C GLY A 41 -14.93 -1.17 4.28
N ASN A 42 -14.61 -2.14 5.15
CA ASN A 42 -13.24 -2.59 5.39
C ASN A 42 -12.69 -3.32 4.16
N PHE A 43 -13.52 -4.16 3.53
CA PHE A 43 -13.16 -4.92 2.33
C PHE A 43 -12.78 -4.03 1.16
N ARG A 44 -13.45 -2.89 0.97
CA ARG A 44 -13.08 -1.92 -0.08
C ARG A 44 -11.60 -1.51 0.03
N THR A 45 -11.15 -1.19 1.24
CA THR A 45 -9.76 -0.79 1.49
C THR A 45 -8.79 -1.96 1.34
N PHE A 46 -9.19 -3.19 1.71
CA PHE A 46 -8.39 -4.41 1.50
C PHE A 46 -8.24 -4.78 0.03
N LEU A 47 -9.28 -4.58 -0.78
CA LEU A 47 -9.21 -4.82 -2.22
C LEU A 47 -8.32 -3.78 -2.90
N LEU A 48 -8.47 -2.50 -2.55
CA LEU A 48 -7.68 -1.43 -3.16
C LEU A 48 -6.18 -1.60 -2.92
N GLN A 49 -5.79 -1.97 -1.70
CA GLN A 49 -4.37 -2.22 -1.38
C GLN A 49 -3.82 -3.47 -2.09
N ASP A 50 -4.62 -4.54 -2.25
CA ASP A 50 -4.17 -5.74 -2.97
C ASP A 50 -4.04 -5.48 -4.47
N VAL A 51 -5.01 -4.76 -5.07
CA VAL A 51 -4.91 -4.33 -6.47
C VAL A 51 -3.68 -3.46 -6.68
N LEU A 52 -3.43 -2.48 -5.81
CA LEU A 52 -2.23 -1.63 -5.92
C LEU A 52 -0.94 -2.45 -5.85
N ARG A 53 -0.86 -3.39 -4.90
CA ARG A 53 0.29 -4.29 -4.76
C ARG A 53 0.51 -5.09 -6.04
N ARG A 54 -0.54 -5.75 -6.57
CA ARG A 54 -0.45 -6.56 -7.80
C ARG A 54 -0.07 -5.72 -9.01
N THR A 55 -0.62 -4.51 -9.15
CA THR A 55 -0.25 -3.60 -10.24
C THR A 55 1.24 -3.26 -10.22
N LEU A 56 1.81 -2.99 -9.04
CA LEU A 56 3.24 -2.72 -8.89
C LEU A 56 4.10 -3.98 -9.15
N GLU A 57 3.63 -5.15 -8.72
CA GLU A 57 4.32 -6.43 -8.97
C GLU A 57 4.33 -6.80 -10.46
N VAL A 58 3.23 -6.55 -11.19
CA VAL A 58 3.15 -6.73 -12.65
C VAL A 58 4.14 -5.83 -13.39
N ASP A 59 4.42 -4.64 -12.85
CA ASP A 59 5.44 -3.72 -13.39
C ASP A 59 6.88 -4.12 -13.04
N GLY A 60 7.07 -5.29 -12.39
CA GLY A 60 8.39 -5.83 -12.02
C GLY A 60 8.97 -5.27 -10.72
N LEU A 61 8.21 -4.46 -9.97
CA LEU A 61 8.63 -3.94 -8.68
C LEU A 61 8.43 -4.99 -7.59
N LYS A 62 9.46 -5.24 -6.79
CA LYS A 62 9.30 -6.05 -5.57
C LYS A 62 8.60 -5.21 -4.51
N VAL A 63 7.38 -5.58 -4.13
CA VAL A 63 6.60 -4.87 -3.10
C VAL A 63 6.73 -5.59 -1.76
N LYS A 64 7.07 -4.85 -0.71
CA LYS A 64 7.00 -5.31 0.68
C LYS A 64 5.83 -4.62 1.36
N HIS A 65 4.72 -5.34 1.48
CA HIS A 65 3.59 -4.91 2.30
C HIS A 65 3.90 -5.24 3.76
N GLY A 66 4.22 -4.22 4.55
CA GLY A 66 4.59 -4.41 5.95
C GLY A 66 3.37 -4.60 6.85
N PRO A 67 3.45 -5.44 7.90
CA PRO A 67 2.51 -5.32 9.01
C PRO A 67 2.76 -3.97 9.71
N GLN A 68 1.73 -3.47 10.38
CA GLN A 68 1.80 -2.36 11.34
C GLN A 68 3.14 -2.24 12.08
N PRO A 69 3.55 -1.00 12.45
CA PRO A 69 4.80 -0.72 13.17
C PRO A 69 4.98 -1.47 14.51
N HIS A 70 4.05 -2.33 14.91
CA HIS A 70 4.12 -3.16 16.12
C HIS A 70 4.50 -4.64 15.91
N ARG A 71 4.77 -5.12 14.69
CA ARG A 71 5.32 -6.49 14.53
C ARG A 71 6.85 -6.48 14.54
N ARG A 72 7.41 -6.12 15.71
CA ARG A 72 8.70 -6.66 16.16
C ARG A 72 8.41 -8.07 16.69
N ARG A 73 8.80 -9.08 15.94
CA ARG A 73 9.32 -10.33 16.49
C ARG A 73 10.64 -10.58 15.79
#